data_AF-A0AAD4BN29-F1
#
_entry.id   AF-A0AAD4BN29-F1
#
_cell.length_a   1.000
_cell.length_b   1.000
_cell.length_c   1.000
_cell.angle_alpha   90.00
_cell.angle_beta   90.00
_cell.angle_gamma   90.00
#
_symmetry.space_group_name_H-M   'P 1'
#
loop_
_entity.id
_entity.type
_entity.pdbx_description
1 polymer ?
#
loop_
_entity_poly.entity_id
_entity_poly.type
_entity_poly.pdbx_seq_one_letter_code
_entity_poly.pdbx_strand_id
1 'polypeptide(L)'
;MNIKSLAALTLAASAAPLVAAGPLAYALCQTGCNALVVSCYAAAGCTFGVTIVAAPPAIMACNAGLGTCMAACATAALFAPTP
;
A
#
# COMPACT_ATOMS: atom_id res chain seq x y z
N MET A 1 -39.29 0.31 22.92
CA MET A 1 -38.58 1.02 21.83
C MET A 1 -39.55 1.23 20.68
N ASN A 2 -39.89 2.47 20.32
CA ASN A 2 -40.90 2.73 19.29
C ASN A 2 -40.28 2.57 17.88
N ILE A 3 -41.03 2.04 16.92
CA ILE A 3 -40.55 1.73 15.56
C ILE A 3 -39.97 2.96 14.86
N LYS A 4 -40.46 4.16 15.21
CA LYS A 4 -39.95 5.46 14.75
C LYS A 4 -38.52 5.73 15.22
N SER A 5 -38.20 5.39 16.47
CA SER A 5 -36.85 5.53 17.03
C SER A 5 -35.87 4.55 16.40
N LEU A 6 -36.34 3.34 16.07
CA LEU A 6 -35.53 2.32 15.41
C LEU A 6 -35.21 2.73 13.96
N ALA A 7 -36.20 3.24 13.24
CA ALA A 7 -36.03 3.79 11.88
C ALA A 7 -35.06 4.98 11.83
N ALA A 8 -35.17 5.90 12.80
CA ALA A 8 -34.26 7.04 12.91
C ALA A 8 -32.81 6.61 13.20
N LEU A 9 -32.62 5.59 14.05
CA LEU A 9 -31.29 5.08 14.38
C LEU A 9 -30.64 4.34 13.20
N THR A 10 -31.41 3.55 12.44
CA THR A 10 -30.92 2.89 11.23
C THR A 10 -30.54 3.88 10.13
N LEU A 11 -31.30 4.96 9.97
CA LEU A 11 -30.99 5.99 8.97
C LEU A 11 -29.72 6.77 9.36
N ALA A 12 -29.55 7.11 10.63
CA ALA A 12 -28.33 7.74 11.13
C ALA A 12 -27.09 6.84 11.00
N ALA A 13 -27.22 5.54 11.26
CA ALA A 13 -26.13 4.58 11.10
C ALA A 13 -25.69 4.40 9.63
N SER A 14 -26.62 4.47 8.68
CA SER A 14 -26.30 4.36 7.24
C SER A 14 -25.55 5.57 6.67
N ALA A 15 -25.55 6.70 7.38
CA ALA A 15 -24.84 7.91 7.00
C ALA A 15 -23.42 8.00 7.62
N ALA A 16 -23.03 7.03 8.45
CA ALA A 16 -21.68 6.98 8.98
C ALA A 16 -20.68 6.72 7.84
N PRO A 17 -19.67 7.58 7.63
CA PRO A 17 -18.66 7.33 6.61
C PRO A 17 -17.89 6.06 6.97
N LEU A 18 -17.84 5.10 6.03
CA LEU A 18 -16.92 3.97 6.08
C LEU A 18 -15.50 4.54 6.04
N VAL A 19 -14.79 4.54 7.16
CA VAL A 19 -13.37 4.87 7.18
C VAL A 19 -12.65 3.74 6.45
N ALA A 20 -12.23 3.96 5.21
CA ALA A 20 -11.40 3.00 4.50
C ALA A 20 -9.94 3.20 4.93
N ALA A 21 -9.43 2.38 5.85
CA ALA A 21 -8.01 2.39 6.22
C ALA A 21 -7.12 1.73 5.15
N GLY A 22 -7.71 1.02 4.19
CA GLY A 22 -6.98 0.32 3.12
C GLY A 22 -5.98 1.21 2.36
N PRO A 23 -6.35 2.41 1.88
CA PRO A 23 -5.41 3.34 1.25
C PRO A 23 -4.22 3.73 2.14
N LEU A 24 -4.43 3.90 3.44
CA LEU A 24 -3.36 4.20 4.40
C LEU A 24 -2.43 2.98 4.57
N ALA A 25 -3.00 1.79 4.76
CA ALA A 25 -2.23 0.55 4.86
C ALA A 25 -1.42 0.28 3.57
N TYR A 26 -2.01 0.55 2.41
CA TYR A 26 -1.34 0.45 1.12
C TYR A 26 -0.16 1.43 1.02
N ALA A 27 -0.34 2.70 1.40
CA ALA A 27 0.73 3.69 1.39
C ALA A 27 1.90 3.31 2.31
N LEU A 28 1.61 2.78 3.50
CA LEU A 28 2.65 2.29 4.42
C LEU A 28 3.40 1.09 3.83
N CYS A 29 2.68 0.14 3.23
CA CYS A 29 3.28 -1.03 2.58
C CYS A 29 4.20 -0.61 1.43
N GLN A 30 3.74 0.31 0.57
CA GLN A 30 4.55 0.86 -0.52
C GLN A 30 5.82 1.57 0.00
N THR A 31 5.69 2.32 1.09
CA THR A 31 6.84 2.98 1.73
C THR A 31 7.89 1.94 2.15
N GLY A 32 7.47 0.81 2.72
CA GLY A 32 8.35 -0.31 3.05
C GLY A 32 9.04 -0.92 1.82
N CYS A 33 8.30 -1.19 0.74
CA CYS A 33 8.87 -1.70 -0.50
C CYS A 33 9.90 -0.74 -1.11
N ASN A 34 9.64 0.57 -1.05
CA ASN A 34 10.59 1.59 -1.50
C ASN A 34 11.85 1.65 -0.62
N ALA A 35 11.71 1.49 0.70
CA ALA A 35 12.88 1.41 1.57
C ALA A 35 13.74 0.17 1.25
N LEU A 36 13.11 -0.97 0.95
CA LEU A 36 13.80 -2.20 0.56
C LEU A 36 14.55 -2.07 -0.78
N VAL A 37 13.95 -1.45 -1.81
CA VAL A 37 14.66 -1.31 -3.09
C VAL A 37 15.84 -0.35 -2.96
N VAL A 38 15.72 0.70 -2.15
CA VAL A 38 16.82 1.63 -1.85
C VAL A 38 17.98 0.90 -1.17
N SER A 39 17.69 0.02 -0.20
CA SER A 39 18.75 -0.77 0.45
C SER A 39 19.38 -1.81 -0.49
N CYS A 40 18.59 -2.44 -1.36
CA CYS A 40 19.08 -3.36 -2.39
C CYS A 40 20.04 -2.67 -3.37
N TYR A 41 19.66 -1.48 -3.84
CA TYR A 41 20.50 -0.64 -4.69
C TYR A 41 21.80 -0.23 -3.99
N ALA A 42 21.71 0.20 -2.73
CA ALA A 42 22.87 0.59 -1.94
C ALA A 42 23.83 -0.59 -1.74
N ALA A 43 23.33 -1.80 -1.50
CA ALA A 43 24.13 -3.02 -1.43
C ALA A 43 24.82 -3.34 -2.78
N ALA A 44 24.19 -2.98 -3.89
CA ALA A 44 24.76 -3.08 -5.23
C ALA A 44 25.66 -1.87 -5.61
N GLY A 45 25.94 -0.95 -4.68
CA GLY A 45 26.77 0.24 -4.91
C GLY A 45 26.12 1.29 -5.83
N CYS A 46 24.80 1.24 -6.03
CA CYS A 46 24.06 2.14 -6.89
C CYS A 46 23.10 3.03 -6.07
N THR A 47 22.77 4.21 -6.59
CA THR A 47 21.74 5.07 -6.02
C THR A 47 20.41 4.84 -6.73
N PHE A 48 19.36 4.56 -5.97
CA PHE A 48 18.00 4.38 -6.52
C PHE A 48 17.50 5.66 -7.21
N GLY A 49 16.84 5.50 -8.37
CA GLY A 49 16.29 6.61 -9.16
C GLY A 49 17.27 7.30 -10.10
N VAL A 50 18.56 6.95 -10.08
CA VAL A 50 19.54 7.46 -11.04
C VAL A 50 19.51 6.60 -12.30
N THR A 51 19.33 7.25 -13.46
CA THR A 51 19.30 6.55 -14.75
C THR A 51 20.70 6.06 -15.12
N ILE A 52 20.85 4.76 -15.35
CA ILE A 52 22.07 4.13 -15.84
C ILE A 52 21.75 3.56 -17.22
N VAL A 53 22.53 3.91 -18.25
CA VAL A 53 22.41 3.28 -19.57
C VAL A 53 22.80 1.81 -19.41
N ALA A 54 21.84 0.91 -19.66
CA ALA A 54 21.88 -0.52 -19.34
C ALA A 54 21.94 -0.78 -17.82
N ALA A 55 20.80 -1.13 -17.24
CA ALA A 55 20.71 -1.50 -15.83
C ALA A 55 21.48 -2.82 -15.56
N PRO A 56 22.41 -2.84 -14.58
CA PRO A 56 23.10 -4.06 -14.18
C PRO A 56 22.11 -5.16 -13.77
N PRO A 57 22.44 -6.45 -13.94
CA PRO A 57 21.55 -7.56 -13.56
C PRO A 57 21.07 -7.49 -12.10
N ALA A 58 21.93 -7.07 -11.17
CA ALA A 58 21.57 -6.87 -9.77
C ALA A 58 20.47 -5.81 -9.59
N ILE A 59 20.54 -4.72 -10.36
CA ILE A 59 19.56 -3.64 -10.33
C ILE A 59 18.22 -4.09 -10.93
N MET A 60 18.26 -4.86 -12.01
CA MET A 60 17.05 -5.48 -12.58
C MET A 60 16.38 -6.41 -11.57
N ALA A 61 17.15 -7.20 -10.82
CA ALA A 61 16.62 -8.04 -9.75
C ALA A 61 16.00 -7.22 -8.59
N CYS A 62 16.66 -6.15 -8.13
CA CYS A 62 16.10 -5.25 -7.12
C CYS A 62 14.73 -4.67 -7.57
N ASN A 63 14.63 -4.23 -8.83
CA ASN A 63 13.38 -3.69 -9.38
C ASN A 63 12.29 -4.74 -9.57
N ALA A 64 12.64 -5.95 -9.99
CA ALA A 64 11.69 -7.04 -10.08
C ALA A 64 11.10 -7.38 -8.69
N GLY A 65 11.96 -7.36 -7.65
CA GLY A 65 11.55 -7.49 -6.25
C GLY A 65 10.62 -6.36 -5.79
N LEU A 66 10.98 -5.11 -6.10
CA LEU A 66 10.12 -3.94 -5.86
C LEU A 66 8.73 -4.13 -6.49
N GLY A 67 8.67 -4.46 -7.79
CA GLY A 67 7.42 -4.66 -8.51
C GLY A 67 6.55 -5.74 -7.88
N THR A 68 7.16 -6.86 -7.47
CA THR A 68 6.47 -7.96 -6.78
C THR A 68 5.91 -7.50 -5.42
N CYS A 69 6.71 -6.78 -4.64
CA CYS A 69 6.32 -6.23 -3.34
C CYS A 69 5.13 -5.26 -3.49
N MET A 70 5.20 -4.35 -4.46
CA MET A 70 4.14 -3.37 -4.73
C MET A 70 2.83 -4.03 -5.18
N ALA A 71 2.92 -5.06 -6.03
CA ALA A 71 1.75 -5.83 -6.45
C ALA A 71 1.08 -6.53 -5.26
N ALA A 72 1.86 -7.15 -4.38
CA ALA A 72 1.36 -7.78 -3.17
C ALA A 72 0.71 -6.76 -2.22
N CYS A 73 1.32 -5.58 -2.03
CA CYS A 73 0.74 -4.48 -1.26
C CYS A 73 -0.63 -4.06 -1.82
N ALA A 74 -0.76 -3.94 -3.14
CA ALA A 74 -2.01 -3.55 -3.76
C ALA A 74 -3.12 -4.58 -3.50
N THR A 75 -2.80 -5.87 -3.59
CA THR A 75 -3.78 -6.95 -3.34
C THR A 75 -4.14 -7.11 -1.87
N ALA A 76 -3.18 -6.91 -0.96
CA ALA A 76 -3.38 -7.20 0.45
C ALA A 76 -3.90 -6.00 1.27
N ALA A 77 -3.49 -4.78 0.90
CA ALA A 77 -3.71 -3.61 1.75
C ALA A 77 -4.73 -2.61 1.18
N LEU A 78 -4.86 -2.48 -0.14
CA LEU A 78 -5.70 -1.42 -0.74
C LEU A 78 -7.17 -1.52 -0.35
N PHE A 79 -7.68 -2.75 -0.21
CA PHE A 79 -9.06 -3.05 0.16
C PHE A 79 -9.17 -3.65 1.57
N ALA A 80 -8.13 -3.51 2.39
CA ALA A 80 -8.15 -4.03 3.74
C ALA A 80 -9.24 -3.33 4.58
N PRO A 81 -10.12 -4.08 5.26
CA PRO A 81 -11.08 -3.52 6.20
C PRO A 81 -10.34 -2.93 7.41
N THR A 82 -10.95 -1.93 8.05
CA THR A 82 -10.41 -1.34 9.29
C THR A 82 -10.32 -2.38 10.42
N PRO A 83 -9.28 -2.32 11.27
CA PRO A 83 -9.32 -2.98 12.57
C PRO A 83 -10.42 -2.40 13.47
#